data_AF-A0A392PEM0-F1
#
_entry.id   AF-A0A392PEM0-F1
#
_cell.length_a   1.000
_cell.length_b   1.000
_cell.length_c   1.000
_cell.angle_alpha   90.00
_cell.angle_beta   90.00
_cell.angle_gamma   90.00
#
_symmetry.space_group_name_H-M   'P 1'
#
loop_
_entity.id
_entity.type
_entity.pdbx_description
1 polymer ?
#
loop_
_entity_poly.entity_id
_entity_poly.type
_entity_poly.pdbx_seq_one_letter_code
_entity_poly.pdbx_strand_id
1 'polypeptide(L)'
;MDLCEQFSSHFTARKHQPKTIASLGGIVQGREETLRDYIERFTMEVVEVKGADDKLKCFIFEKGLRAAVMFKENPGLKEPQSMSDLLSRA
;
A
#
# COMPACT_ATOMS: atom_id res chain seq x y z
N MET A 1 -23.46 -2.36 29.64
CA MET A 1 -22.46 -2.53 28.56
C MET A 1 -21.24 -3.14 29.19
N ASP A 2 -20.96 -4.38 28.82
CA ASP A 2 -19.81 -5.14 29.30
C ASP A 2 -18.51 -4.59 28.70
N LEU A 3 -17.39 -4.76 29.39
CA LEU A 3 -16.06 -4.34 28.92
C LEU A 3 -15.72 -5.03 27.59
N CYS A 4 -16.20 -6.26 27.39
CA CYS A 4 -16.03 -7.02 26.15
C CYS A 4 -16.75 -6.35 24.96
N GLU A 5 -17.90 -5.73 25.20
CA GLU A 5 -18.71 -5.03 24.21
C GLU A 5 -18.10 -3.68 23.82
N GLN A 6 -17.54 -2.96 24.81
CA GLN A 6 -16.75 -1.75 24.58
C GLN A 6 -15.45 -2.06 23.82
N PHE A 7 -14.74 -3.14 24.18
CA PHE A 7 -13.50 -3.54 23.51
C PHE A 7 -13.76 -3.92 22.05
N SER A 8 -14.82 -4.70 21.80
CA SER A 8 -15.23 -5.08 20.45
C SER A 8 -15.66 -3.88 19.61
N SER A 9 -16.48 -2.97 20.15
CA SER A 9 -16.89 -1.76 19.43
C SER A 9 -15.71 -0.82 19.15
N HIS A 10 -14.76 -0.65 20.07
CA HIS A 10 -13.57 0.18 19.88
C HIS A 10 -12.62 -0.39 18.80
N PHE A 11 -12.47 -1.73 18.75
CA PHE A 11 -11.66 -2.40 17.75
C PHE A 11 -12.32 -2.37 16.36
N THR A 12 -13.64 -2.58 16.31
CA THR A 12 -14.41 -2.51 15.05
C THR A 12 -14.51 -1.08 14.52
N ALA A 13 -14.54 -0.06 15.39
CA ALA A 13 -14.51 1.35 14.98
C ALA A 13 -13.18 1.76 14.33
N ARG A 14 -12.04 1.20 14.78
CA ARG A 14 -10.73 1.42 14.12
C ARG A 14 -10.63 0.78 12.74
N LYS A 15 -11.35 -0.33 12.50
CA LYS A 15 -11.45 -0.96 11.16
C LYS A 15 -12.10 -0.05 10.10
N HIS A 16 -12.78 1.01 10.52
CA HIS A 16 -13.59 1.85 9.63
C HIS A 16 -13.06 3.26 9.42
N GLN A 17 -11.87 3.59 9.93
CA GLN A 17 -11.22 4.84 9.53
C GLN A 17 -10.87 4.75 8.05
N PRO A 18 -11.38 5.68 7.21
CA PRO A 18 -11.01 5.70 5.80
C PRO A 18 -9.50 5.83 5.69
N LYS A 19 -8.89 4.93 4.92
CA LYS A 19 -7.48 5.07 4.56
C LYS A 19 -7.32 6.30 3.68
N THR A 20 -6.22 7.00 3.87
CA THR A 20 -5.94 8.28 3.23
C THR A 20 -4.62 8.23 2.50
N ILE A 21 -4.31 9.26 1.72
CA ILE A 21 -2.97 9.42 1.12
C ILE A 21 -1.85 9.34 2.17
N ALA A 22 -2.10 9.78 3.40
CA ALA A 22 -1.12 9.70 4.48
C ALA A 22 -0.81 8.25 4.89
N SER A 23 -1.77 7.33 4.78
CA SER A 23 -1.53 5.92 5.10
C SER A 23 -0.69 5.22 4.02
N LEU A 24 -0.88 5.58 2.74
CA LEU A 24 -0.01 5.11 1.65
C LEU A 24 1.44 5.53 1.84
N GLY A 25 1.67 6.77 2.32
CA GLY A 25 3.02 7.29 2.58
C GLY A 25 3.80 6.49 3.65
N GLY A 26 3.11 5.72 4.49
CA GLY A 26 3.72 4.82 5.47
C GLY A 26 4.16 3.47 4.89
N ILE A 27 3.78 3.15 3.65
CA ILE A 27 4.08 1.87 3.01
C ILE A 27 5.42 1.96 2.29
N VAL A 28 6.47 1.57 3.02
CA VAL A 28 7.85 1.48 2.54
C VAL A 28 8.25 0.01 2.42
N GLN A 29 9.04 -0.31 1.40
CA GLN A 29 9.58 -1.64 1.17
C GLN A 29 10.63 -1.98 2.24
N GLY A 30 10.40 -3.08 2.95
CA GLY A 30 11.32 -3.59 3.96
C GLY A 30 12.66 -4.06 3.37
N ARG A 31 13.69 -4.17 4.21
CA ARG A 31 15.03 -4.61 3.76
C ARG A 31 15.04 -6.04 3.20
N GLU A 32 14.23 -6.91 3.79
CA GLU A 32 14.12 -8.34 3.47
C GLU A 32 12.81 -8.65 2.74
N GLU A 33 12.03 -7.63 2.43
CA GLU A 33 10.74 -7.78 1.78
C GLU A 33 10.89 -7.90 0.27
N THR A 34 10.26 -8.93 -0.30
CA THR A 34 10.24 -9.08 -1.75
C THR A 34 9.42 -7.96 -2.39
N LEU A 35 9.69 -7.66 -3.65
CA LEU A 35 8.90 -6.68 -4.38
C LEU A 35 7.43 -7.11 -4.51
N ARG A 36 7.14 -8.41 -4.64
CA ARG A 36 5.77 -8.92 -4.69
C ARG A 36 5.01 -8.57 -3.41
N ASP A 37 5.58 -8.90 -2.25
CA ASP A 37 4.94 -8.64 -0.95
C ASP A 37 4.71 -7.14 -0.75
N TYR A 38 5.65 -6.30 -1.20
CA TYR A 38 5.48 -4.86 -1.18
C TYR A 38 4.31 -4.38 -2.06
N ILE A 39 4.23 -4.87 -3.30
CA ILE A 39 3.14 -4.54 -4.24
C ILE A 39 1.80 -4.99 -3.65
N GLU A 40 1.71 -6.20 -3.09
CA GLU A 40 0.50 -6.71 -2.44
C GLU A 40 0.04 -5.81 -1.29
N ARG A 41 0.94 -5.43 -0.36
CA ARG A 41 0.58 -4.50 0.73
C ARG A 41 0.14 -3.13 0.23
N PHE A 42 0.86 -2.58 -0.75
CA PHE A 42 0.53 -1.26 -1.29
C PHE A 42 -0.83 -1.28 -2.00
N THR A 43 -1.10 -2.30 -2.81
CA THR A 43 -2.36 -2.44 -3.56
C THR A 43 -3.56 -2.68 -2.64
N MET A 44 -3.41 -3.47 -1.58
CA MET A 44 -4.44 -3.60 -0.54
C MET A 44 -4.82 -2.26 0.10
N GLU A 45 -3.84 -1.41 0.37
CA GLU A 45 -4.10 -0.08 0.95
C GLU A 45 -4.75 0.87 -0.06
N VAL A 46 -4.27 0.87 -1.31
CA VAL A 46 -4.75 1.73 -2.39
C VAL A 46 -6.24 1.57 -2.67
N VAL A 47 -6.74 0.33 -2.65
CA VAL A 47 -8.16 0.03 -2.93
C VAL A 47 -9.09 0.72 -1.94
N GLU A 48 -8.62 0.95 -0.71
CA GLU A 48 -9.39 1.59 0.35
C GLU A 48 -9.25 3.13 0.35
N VAL A 49 -8.28 3.69 -0.39
CA VAL A 49 -8.04 5.13 -0.52
C VAL A 49 -8.85 5.73 -1.68
N LYS A 50 -9.96 6.38 -1.34
CA LYS A 50 -10.87 7.04 -2.28
C LYS A 50 -10.44 8.48 -2.60
N GLY A 51 -10.77 8.96 -3.81
CA GLY A 51 -10.67 10.38 -4.19
C GLY A 51 -9.26 10.93 -4.40
N ALA A 52 -8.24 10.08 -4.32
CA ALA A 52 -6.86 10.45 -4.58
C ALA A 52 -6.47 10.25 -6.05
N ASP A 53 -5.68 11.18 -6.58
CA ASP A 53 -5.13 11.14 -7.94
C ASP A 53 -4.21 9.94 -8.16
N ASP A 54 -4.36 9.27 -9.30
CA ASP A 54 -3.60 8.06 -9.62
C ASP A 54 -2.11 8.33 -9.80
N LYS A 55 -1.72 9.50 -10.33
CA LYS A 55 -0.30 9.86 -10.45
C LYS A 55 0.32 10.08 -9.07
N LEU A 56 -0.43 10.69 -8.15
CA LEU A 56 0.01 10.84 -6.76
C LEU A 56 0.21 9.46 -6.09
N LYS A 57 -0.68 8.50 -6.32
CA LYS A 57 -0.54 7.14 -5.79
C LYS A 57 0.69 6.43 -6.39
N CYS A 58 0.93 6.53 -7.70
CA CYS A 58 2.13 6.01 -8.34
C CYS A 58 3.41 6.64 -7.79
N PHE A 59 3.41 7.97 -7.58
CA PHE A 59 4.55 8.67 -6.99
C PHE A 59 4.86 8.16 -5.58
N ILE A 60 3.83 7.95 -4.74
CA ILE A 60 4.02 7.43 -3.37
C ILE A 60 4.54 6.00 -3.40
N PHE A 61 4.03 5.15 -4.31
CA PHE A 61 4.55 3.81 -4.55
C PHE A 61 6.05 3.85 -4.86
N GLU A 62 6.47 4.66 -5.84
CA GLU A 62 7.87 4.80 -6.22
C GLU A 62 8.76 5.29 -5.06
N LYS A 63 8.25 6.21 -4.23
CA LYS A 63 8.99 6.71 -3.06
C LYS A 63 9.13 5.68 -1.95
N GLY A 64 8.21 4.73 -1.84
CA GLY A 64 8.30 3.63 -0.89
C GLY A 64 9.24 2.50 -1.33
N LEU A 65 9.67 2.47 -2.60
CA LEU A 65 10.52 1.41 -3.15
C LEU A 65 12.00 1.57 -2.79
N ARG A 66 12.67 0.45 -2.52
CA ARG A 66 14.12 0.44 -2.30
C ARG A 66 14.85 0.34 -3.64
N ALA A 67 15.19 1.50 -4.19
CA ALA A 67 15.83 1.66 -5.51
C ALA A 67 17.09 0.79 -5.78
N ALA A 68 17.78 0.29 -4.75
CA ALA A 68 19.02 -0.47 -4.89
C ALA A 68 18.85 -1.96 -5.27
N VAL A 69 17.66 -2.55 -5.05
CA VAL A 69 17.42 -4.00 -5.20
C VAL A 69 16.52 -4.32 -6.39
N MET A 70 15.53 -3.45 -6.62
CA MET A 70 14.45 -3.55 -7.60
C MET A 70 14.90 -3.94 -9.01
N PHE A 71 15.89 -3.23 -9.56
CA PHE A 71 16.35 -3.44 -10.95
C PHE A 71 17.45 -4.49 -11.08
N LYS A 72 18.07 -4.90 -9.97
CA LYS A 72 19.07 -5.97 -9.97
C LYS A 72 18.42 -7.35 -9.88
N GLU A 73 17.34 -7.48 -9.11
CA GLU A 73 16.65 -8.76 -8.91
C GLU A 73 15.56 -9.03 -9.96
N ASN A 74 15.08 -8.00 -10.66
CA ASN A 74 14.03 -8.14 -11.67
C ASN A 74 14.31 -7.34 -12.96
N PRO A 75 15.16 -7.87 -13.86
CA PRO A 75 15.50 -7.20 -15.12
C PRO A 75 14.32 -7.04 -16.11
N GLY A 76 13.18 -7.69 -15.87
CA GLY A 76 11.96 -7.57 -16.69
C GLY A 76 10.93 -6.56 -16.18
N LEU A 77 11.12 -5.98 -14.99
CA LEU A 77 10.15 -5.08 -14.38
C LEU A 77 10.26 -3.68 -14.96
N LYS A 78 9.21 -3.24 -15.66
CA LYS A 78 9.03 -1.87 -16.12
C LYS A 78 8.39 -1.03 -15.03
N GLU A 79 8.75 0.25 -14.94
CA GLU A 79 8.05 1.18 -14.06
C GLU A 79 6.54 1.16 -14.36
N PRO A 80 5.70 1.00 -13.33
CA PRO A 80 4.26 1.03 -13.51
C PRO A 80 3.81 2.39 -14.02
N GLN A 81 3.04 2.39 -15.11
CA GLN A 81 2.59 3.64 -15.74
C GLN A 81 1.24 4.14 -15.19
N SER A 82 0.56 3.31 -14.39
CA SER A 82 -0.74 3.62 -13.81
C SER A 82 -1.05 2.75 -12.58
N MET A 83 -2.06 3.14 -11.81
CA MET A 83 -2.58 2.31 -10.73
C MET A 83 -3.19 1.00 -11.21
N SER A 84 -3.80 0.98 -12.39
CA SER A 84 -4.34 -0.25 -12.99
C SER A 84 -3.23 -1.28 -13.27
N ASP A 85 -2.10 -0.80 -13.77
CA ASP A 85 -0.90 -1.62 -14.01
C ASP A 85 -0.26 -2.11 -12.70
N LEU A 86 -0.31 -1.33 -11.62
CA LEU A 86 0.10 -1.80 -10.29
C LEU A 86 -0.82 -2.91 -9.76
N LEU A 87 -2.12 -2.73 -9.87
CA LEU A 87 -3.12 -3.69 -9.39
C LEU A 87 -3.07 -5.02 -10.14
N SER A 88 -2.58 -5.04 -11.39
CA SER A 88 -2.42 -6.29 -12.17
C SER A 88 -1.15 -7.08 -11.83
N ARG A 89 -0.22 -6.47 -11.08
CA ARG A 89 1.07 -7.06 -10.69
C ARG A 89 1.07 -7.65 -9.28
N ALA A 90 0.03 -7.35 -8.49
CA ALA A 90 -0.21 -7.93 -7.18
C ALA A 90 -0.56 -9.41 -7.30
#